data_AF-Q6Q1K2-F1
#
_entry.id   AF-Q6Q1K2-F1
#
_cell.length_a   1.000
_cell.length_b   1.000
_cell.length_c   1.000
_cell.angle_alpha   90.00
_cell.angle_beta   90.00
_cell.angle_gamma   90.00
#
_symmetry.space_group_name_H-M   'P 1'
#
loop_
_entity.id
_entity.type
_entity.pdbx_description
1 polymer ?
#
loop_
_entity_poly.entity_id
_entity_poly.type
_entity_poly.pdbx_seq_one_letter_code
_entity_poly.pdbx_strand_id
1 'polypeptide(L)'
;PVLASAITMLLFDRNFGSAFFDPLGGGDPVLFQHMFWFFGHPEVYVLILPGFGIIGHICLSLSMMSDAFGFYGLLFAMFSIVCLGSSVWGHHMFTVGLDVKTAVFFSSVTMIIGVPTGIKVFTWLYMLLNSSVNKSDPILWWLVSFIVLFT
;
A
#
# COMPACT_ATOMS: atom_id res chain seq x y z
N PRO A 1 -9.15 2.23 13.84
CA PRO A 1 -10.59 2.25 14.22
C PRO A 1 -11.38 1.05 13.69
N VAL A 2 -11.42 0.81 12.37
CA VAL A 2 -12.25 -0.24 11.77
C VAL A 2 -11.86 -1.66 12.20
N LEU A 3 -10.56 -1.98 12.25
CA LEU A 3 -10.09 -3.28 12.75
C LEU A 3 -10.51 -3.53 14.20
N ALA A 4 -10.35 -2.52 15.08
CA ALA A 4 -10.73 -2.63 16.48
C ALA A 4 -12.23 -2.93 16.60
N SER A 5 -13.08 -2.28 15.81
CA SER A 5 -14.51 -2.59 15.74
C SER A 5 -14.78 -4.02 15.27
N ALA A 6 -14.13 -4.47 14.19
CA ALA A 6 -14.30 -5.82 13.65
C ALA A 6 -13.92 -6.91 14.66
N ILE A 7 -12.77 -6.74 15.32
CA ILE A 7 -12.29 -7.66 16.36
C ILE A 7 -13.22 -7.62 17.58
N THR A 8 -13.70 -6.43 17.97
CA THR A 8 -14.65 -6.31 19.10
C THR A 8 -15.97 -7.03 18.79
N MET A 9 -16.53 -6.85 17.59
CA MET A 9 -17.73 -7.58 17.15
C MET A 9 -17.49 -9.10 17.17
N LEU A 10 -16.32 -9.56 16.67
CA LEU A 10 -15.97 -10.97 16.68
C LEU A 10 -15.82 -11.52 18.11
N LEU A 11 -15.26 -10.74 19.02
CA LEU A 11 -15.19 -11.11 20.44
C LEU A 11 -16.58 -11.22 21.07
N PHE A 12 -17.53 -10.38 20.66
CA PHE A 12 -18.93 -10.48 21.11
C PHE A 12 -19.63 -11.70 20.56
N ASP A 13 -19.43 -12.06 19.29
CA ASP A 13 -20.00 -13.28 18.72
C ASP A 13 -19.47 -14.52 19.44
N ARG A 14 -18.18 -14.50 19.82
CA ARG A 14 -17.54 -15.63 20.50
C ARG A 14 -17.88 -15.78 21.98
N ASN A 15 -18.12 -14.68 22.70
CA ASN A 15 -18.15 -14.70 24.17
C ASN A 15 -19.45 -14.19 24.78
N PHE A 16 -20.26 -13.44 24.02
CA PHE A 16 -21.43 -12.73 24.55
C PHE A 16 -22.72 -13.04 23.78
N GLY A 17 -22.68 -14.00 22.85
CA GLY A 17 -23.86 -14.50 22.14
C GLY A 17 -24.47 -13.52 21.13
N SER A 18 -23.70 -12.53 20.65
CA SER A 18 -24.11 -11.77 19.46
C SER A 18 -23.94 -12.60 18.19
N ALA A 19 -24.43 -12.09 17.06
CA ALA A 19 -24.31 -12.72 15.76
C ALA A 19 -24.08 -11.68 14.65
N PHE A 20 -23.00 -10.90 14.76
CA PHE A 20 -22.60 -9.96 13.70
C PHE A 20 -22.16 -10.71 12.43
N PHE A 21 -21.43 -11.81 12.60
CA PHE A 21 -20.82 -12.57 11.52
C PHE A 21 -21.32 -14.01 11.41
N ASP A 22 -22.11 -14.51 12.37
CA ASP A 22 -22.66 -15.87 12.36
C ASP A 22 -23.97 -15.95 11.53
N PRO A 23 -24.00 -16.68 10.40
CA PRO A 23 -25.21 -16.85 9.61
C PRO A 23 -26.37 -17.50 10.36
N LEU A 24 -26.10 -18.35 11.37
CA LEU A 24 -27.16 -19.00 12.15
C LEU A 24 -27.97 -17.99 12.98
N GLY A 25 -27.35 -16.86 13.34
CA GLY A 25 -28.01 -15.73 13.99
C GLY A 25 -28.36 -14.57 13.05
N GLY A 26 -28.22 -14.76 11.73
CA GLY A 26 -28.52 -13.75 10.70
C GLY A 26 -27.38 -12.79 10.36
N GLY A 27 -26.17 -13.02 10.89
CA GLY A 27 -24.96 -12.27 10.55
C GLY A 27 -24.35 -12.65 9.20
N ASP A 28 -23.32 -11.91 8.79
CA ASP A 28 -22.64 -12.14 7.50
C ASP A 28 -21.11 -12.23 7.67
N PRO A 29 -20.48 -13.39 7.41
CA PRO A 29 -19.02 -13.53 7.42
C PRO A 29 -18.30 -12.61 6.42
N VAL A 30 -18.95 -12.20 5.32
CA VAL A 30 -18.37 -11.29 4.33
C VAL A 30 -18.25 -9.87 4.89
N LEU A 31 -19.11 -9.48 5.84
CA LEU A 31 -18.97 -8.21 6.56
C LEU A 31 -17.61 -8.14 7.30
N PHE A 32 -17.20 -9.22 7.96
CA PHE A 32 -15.89 -9.28 8.60
C PHE A 32 -14.76 -9.06 7.59
N GLN A 33 -14.84 -9.69 6.41
CA GLN A 33 -13.85 -9.51 5.35
C GLN A 33 -13.77 -8.06 4.87
N HIS A 34 -14.91 -7.39 4.65
CA HIS A 34 -14.92 -5.98 4.29
C HIS A 34 -14.27 -5.11 5.36
N MET A 35 -14.63 -5.29 6.63
CA MET A 35 -14.05 -4.49 7.72
C MET A 35 -12.55 -4.76 7.89
N PHE A 36 -12.15 -6.03 7.83
CA PHE A 36 -10.76 -6.42 7.97
C PHE A 36 -9.92 -5.85 6.83
N TRP A 37 -10.33 -6.02 5.57
CA TRP A 37 -9.56 -5.53 4.43
C TRP A 37 -9.60 -4.01 4.27
N PHE A 38 -10.71 -3.36 4.67
CA PHE A 38 -10.78 -1.90 4.73
C PHE A 38 -9.70 -1.31 5.63
N PHE A 39 -9.29 -2.04 6.69
CA PHE A 39 -8.08 -1.72 7.45
C PHE A 39 -6.82 -2.29 6.78
N GLY A 40 -6.84 -3.56 6.39
CA GLY A 40 -5.65 -4.31 6.04
C GLY A 40 -4.93 -3.80 4.79
N HIS A 41 -5.65 -3.27 3.81
CA HIS A 41 -4.97 -2.70 2.64
C HIS A 41 -4.33 -1.32 2.93
N PRO A 42 -4.97 -0.39 3.64
CA PRO A 42 -4.26 0.78 4.18
C PRO A 42 -3.05 0.44 5.04
N GLU A 43 -3.13 -0.62 5.86
CA GLU A 43 -2.02 -1.02 6.75
C GLU A 43 -0.75 -1.38 5.96
N VAL A 44 -0.86 -2.07 4.83
CA VAL A 44 0.34 -2.35 4.00
C VAL A 44 0.99 -1.07 3.47
N TYR A 45 0.21 0.00 3.25
CA TYR A 45 0.78 1.31 2.90
C TYR A 45 1.43 2.00 4.10
N VAL A 46 0.85 1.90 5.30
CA VAL A 46 1.48 2.40 6.53
C VAL A 46 2.87 1.77 6.72
N LEU A 47 3.02 0.49 6.39
CA LEU A 47 4.31 -0.21 6.47
C LEU A 47 5.31 0.23 5.39
N ILE A 48 4.87 0.39 4.14
CA ILE A 48 5.80 0.65 3.02
C ILE A 48 6.17 2.13 2.83
N LEU A 49 5.29 3.07 3.18
CA LEU A 49 5.52 4.51 2.98
C LEU A 49 6.77 5.04 3.73
N PRO A 50 7.05 4.62 4.99
CA PRO A 50 8.33 4.94 5.64
C PRO A 50 9.53 4.34 4.91
N GLY A 51 9.40 3.10 4.42
CA GLY A 51 10.42 2.44 3.60
C GLY A 51 10.75 3.26 2.35
N PHE A 52 9.73 3.76 1.66
CA PHE A 52 9.92 4.65 0.53
C PHE A 52 10.62 5.98 0.88
N GLY A 53 10.37 6.52 2.08
CA GLY A 53 11.08 7.68 2.58
C GLY A 53 12.56 7.39 2.78
N ILE A 54 12.89 6.26 3.40
CA ILE A 54 14.27 5.80 3.60
C ILE A 54 15.00 5.66 2.25
N ILE A 55 14.41 4.94 1.29
CA ILE A 55 14.97 4.78 -0.05
C ILE A 55 15.19 6.13 -0.72
N GLY A 56 14.21 7.04 -0.65
CA GLY A 56 14.32 8.39 -1.20
C GLY A 56 15.47 9.19 -0.61
N HIS A 57 15.62 9.18 0.72
CA HIS A 57 16.70 9.90 1.39
C HIS A 57 18.08 9.33 1.10
N ILE A 58 18.23 8.00 1.04
CA ILE A 58 19.51 7.39 0.68
C ILE A 58 19.85 7.72 -0.79
N CYS A 59 18.91 7.60 -1.72
CA CYS A 59 19.15 7.98 -3.12
C CYS A 59 19.58 9.45 -3.27
N LEU A 60 18.94 10.37 -2.52
CA LEU A 60 19.33 11.78 -2.48
C LEU A 60 20.74 11.97 -1.90
N SER A 61 21.06 11.27 -0.81
CA SER A 61 22.37 11.35 -0.19
C SER A 61 23.48 10.82 -1.10
N LEU A 62 23.23 9.75 -1.86
CA LEU A 62 24.21 9.19 -2.79
C LEU A 62 24.38 10.04 -4.06
N SER A 63 23.31 10.71 -4.51
CA SER A 63 23.38 11.59 -5.69
C SER A 63 24.04 12.94 -5.41
N MET A 64 24.22 13.31 -4.14
CA MET A 64 24.76 14.61 -3.71
C MET A 64 23.98 15.82 -4.27
N MET A 65 22.73 15.62 -4.67
CA MET A 65 21.85 16.68 -5.13
C MET A 65 21.31 17.48 -3.94
N SER A 66 21.03 18.77 -4.15
CA SER A 66 20.47 19.62 -3.09
C SER A 66 19.01 19.30 -2.75
N ASP A 67 18.28 18.67 -3.69
CA ASP A 67 16.89 18.28 -3.53
C ASP A 67 16.58 17.03 -4.37
N ALA A 68 15.50 16.33 -4.01
CA ALA A 68 15.03 15.16 -4.73
C ALA A 68 14.51 15.54 -6.12
N PHE A 69 14.91 14.78 -7.14
CA PHE A 69 14.42 14.99 -8.50
C PHE A 69 12.88 14.90 -8.55
N GLY A 70 12.24 15.98 -9.00
CA GLY A 70 10.78 16.03 -9.07
C GLY A 70 10.11 15.94 -7.69
N PHE A 71 10.61 16.67 -6.69
CA PHE A 71 10.06 16.71 -5.33
C PHE A 71 8.53 16.77 -5.26
N TYR A 72 7.89 17.70 -6.00
CA TYR A 72 6.42 17.79 -6.05
C TYR A 72 5.77 16.54 -6.64
N GLY A 73 6.40 15.91 -7.65
CA GLY A 73 5.95 14.63 -8.20
C GLY A 73 6.00 13.51 -7.17
N LEU A 74 7.08 13.42 -6.38
CA LEU A 74 7.17 12.47 -5.26
C LEU A 74 6.12 12.74 -4.18
N LEU A 75 5.90 14.00 -3.83
CA LEU A 75 4.92 14.42 -2.83
C LEU A 75 3.50 14.01 -3.26
N PHE A 76 3.10 14.37 -4.48
CA PHE A 76 1.78 14.02 -5.01
C PHE A 76 1.62 12.52 -5.26
N ALA A 77 2.70 11.82 -5.61
CA ALA A 77 2.69 10.37 -5.70
C ALA A 77 2.39 9.72 -4.34
N MET A 78 3.08 10.16 -3.27
CA MET A 78 2.84 9.64 -1.91
C MET A 78 1.41 9.95 -1.43
N PHE A 79 0.94 11.16 -1.67
CA PHE A 79 -0.43 11.54 -1.35
C PHE A 79 -1.46 10.70 -2.11
N SER A 80 -1.25 10.49 -3.41
CA SER A 80 -2.11 9.67 -4.27
C SER A 80 -2.16 8.21 -3.78
N ILE A 81 -1.02 7.61 -3.41
CA ILE A 81 -0.96 6.25 -2.86
C ILE A 81 -1.83 6.14 -1.59
N VAL A 82 -1.77 7.12 -0.68
CA VAL A 82 -2.59 7.12 0.54
C VAL A 82 -4.08 7.20 0.21
N CYS A 83 -4.48 8.16 -0.64
CA CYS A 83 -5.88 8.33 -1.00
C CYS A 83 -6.45 7.10 -1.75
N LEU A 84 -5.75 6.64 -2.80
CA LEU A 84 -6.18 5.49 -3.58
C LEU A 84 -6.12 4.20 -2.76
N GLY A 85 -5.07 4.02 -1.94
CA GLY A 85 -4.91 2.85 -1.07
C GLY A 85 -6.06 2.68 -0.07
N SER A 86 -6.68 3.77 0.38
CA SER A 86 -7.89 3.71 1.21
C SER A 86 -9.15 3.24 0.46
N SER A 87 -9.13 3.22 -0.87
CA SER A 87 -10.29 2.98 -1.73
C SER A 87 -10.27 1.63 -2.47
N VAL A 88 -9.28 0.76 -2.23
CA VAL A 88 -9.08 -0.46 -3.04
C VAL A 88 -9.20 -1.79 -2.29
N TRP A 89 -9.61 -1.79 -1.02
CA TRP A 89 -9.62 -3.00 -0.19
C TRP A 89 -10.38 -4.19 -0.77
N GLY A 90 -11.40 -3.94 -1.60
CA GLY A 90 -12.23 -4.98 -2.23
C GLY A 90 -11.45 -5.91 -3.15
N HIS A 91 -10.24 -5.56 -3.59
CA HIS A 91 -9.39 -6.45 -4.40
C HIS A 91 -8.94 -7.73 -3.68
N HIS A 92 -8.97 -7.76 -2.35
CA HIS A 92 -8.71 -8.96 -1.56
C HIS A 92 -9.89 -9.93 -1.53
N MET A 93 -11.03 -9.52 -2.09
CA MET A 93 -12.33 -10.19 -1.97
C MET A 93 -12.89 -10.61 -3.33
N PHE A 94 -12.09 -10.66 -4.40
CA PHE A 94 -12.61 -10.96 -5.74
C PHE A 94 -13.32 -12.32 -5.89
N THR A 95 -13.04 -13.27 -5.00
CA THR A 95 -13.66 -14.61 -5.02
C THR A 95 -14.88 -14.75 -4.12
N VAL A 96 -15.31 -13.70 -3.41
CA VAL A 96 -16.48 -13.77 -2.50
C VAL A 96 -17.82 -13.60 -3.23
N GLY A 97 -17.80 -13.37 -4.55
CA GLY A 97 -19.01 -13.19 -5.35
C GLY A 97 -19.46 -11.73 -5.51
N LEU A 98 -18.52 -10.77 -5.54
CA LEU A 98 -18.81 -9.36 -5.87
C LEU A 98 -19.44 -9.25 -7.25
N ASP A 99 -20.33 -8.28 -7.46
CA ASP A 99 -20.87 -8.01 -8.79
C ASP A 99 -19.78 -7.49 -9.74
N VAL A 100 -20.00 -7.70 -11.05
CA VAL A 100 -19.01 -7.40 -12.08
C VAL A 100 -18.58 -5.92 -12.06
N LYS A 101 -19.49 -4.99 -11.81
CA LYS A 101 -19.15 -3.55 -11.84
C LYS A 101 -18.27 -3.19 -10.65
N THR A 102 -18.55 -3.74 -9.47
CA THR A 102 -17.73 -3.58 -8.27
C THR A 102 -16.34 -4.17 -8.46
N ALA A 103 -16.24 -5.38 -9.03
CA ALA A 103 -14.95 -6.02 -9.31
C ALA A 103 -14.11 -5.20 -10.32
N VAL A 104 -14.74 -4.70 -11.40
CA VAL A 104 -14.09 -3.82 -12.38
C VAL A 104 -13.63 -2.51 -11.75
N PHE A 105 -14.44 -1.89 -10.90
CA PHE A 105 -14.05 -0.68 -10.17
C PHE A 105 -12.80 -0.93 -9.32
N PHE A 106 -12.82 -1.92 -8.42
CA PHE A 106 -11.70 -2.21 -7.54
C PHE A 106 -10.44 -2.59 -8.32
N SER A 107 -10.56 -3.38 -9.38
CA SER A 107 -9.45 -3.72 -10.26
C SER A 107 -8.83 -2.49 -10.93
N SER A 108 -9.68 -1.60 -11.48
CA SER A 108 -9.23 -0.39 -12.17
C SER A 108 -8.49 0.56 -11.24
N VAL A 109 -9.07 0.83 -10.06
CA VAL A 109 -8.44 1.75 -9.09
C VAL A 109 -7.14 1.16 -8.53
N THR A 110 -7.07 -0.15 -8.32
CA THR A 110 -5.83 -0.83 -7.90
C THR A 110 -4.73 -0.67 -8.94
N MET A 111 -5.03 -0.84 -10.23
CA MET A 111 -4.06 -0.64 -11.30
C MET A 111 -3.56 0.81 -11.39
N ILE A 112 -4.42 1.80 -11.11
CA ILE A 112 -4.03 3.22 -11.11
C ILE A 112 -2.93 3.52 -10.09
N ILE A 113 -2.86 2.78 -8.96
CA ILE A 113 -1.79 2.94 -7.96
C ILE A 113 -0.40 2.64 -8.55
N GLY A 114 -0.33 1.88 -9.64
CA GLY A 114 0.92 1.68 -10.39
C GLY A 114 1.54 2.98 -10.90
N VAL A 115 0.73 4.01 -11.21
CA VAL A 115 1.22 5.30 -11.72
C VAL A 115 2.05 6.06 -10.68
N PRO A 116 1.53 6.42 -9.48
CA PRO A 116 2.34 7.10 -8.47
C PRO A 116 3.49 6.24 -7.96
N THR A 117 3.34 4.92 -7.93
CA THR A 117 4.44 4.00 -7.60
C THR A 117 5.58 4.11 -8.65
N GLY A 118 5.22 4.11 -9.93
CA GLY A 118 6.17 4.28 -11.03
C GLY A 118 6.91 5.62 -10.97
N ILE A 119 6.21 6.73 -10.68
CA ILE A 119 6.85 8.05 -10.49
C ILE A 119 7.99 7.96 -9.47
N LYS A 120 7.78 7.28 -8.33
CA LYS A 120 8.81 7.13 -7.30
C LYS A 120 9.99 6.30 -7.78
N VAL A 121 9.73 5.16 -8.43
CA VAL A 121 10.77 4.29 -8.98
C VAL A 121 11.64 5.03 -9.99
N PHE A 122 11.03 5.75 -10.94
CA PHE A 122 11.77 6.52 -11.93
C PHE A 122 12.55 7.67 -11.31
N THR A 123 12.02 8.34 -10.29
CA THR A 123 12.76 9.36 -9.54
C THR A 123 14.00 8.77 -8.84
N TRP A 124 13.89 7.61 -8.19
CA TRP A 124 15.04 6.96 -7.56
C TRP A 124 16.09 6.53 -8.57
N LEU A 125 15.67 5.91 -9.67
CA LEU A 125 16.57 5.53 -10.76
C LEU A 125 17.29 6.75 -11.33
N TYR A 126 16.59 7.87 -11.55
CA TYR A 126 17.20 9.10 -12.04
C TYR A 126 18.29 9.63 -11.09
N MET A 127 18.01 9.68 -9.78
CA MET A 127 19.00 10.14 -8.79
C MET A 127 20.23 9.22 -8.75
N LEU A 128 20.03 7.91 -8.81
CA LEU A 128 21.14 6.94 -8.81
C LEU A 128 21.97 6.98 -10.09
N LEU A 129 21.34 7.13 -11.26
CA LEU A 129 22.04 7.24 -12.55
C LEU A 129 22.94 8.48 -12.64
N ASN A 130 22.59 9.54 -11.91
CA ASN A 130 23.39 10.77 -11.84
C ASN A 130 24.31 10.82 -10.60
N SER A 131 24.40 9.74 -9.83
CA SER A 131 25.30 9.66 -8.68
C SER A 131 26.73 9.30 -9.09
N SER A 132 27.71 9.81 -8.36
CA SER A 132 29.14 9.45 -8.49
C SER A 132 29.56 8.37 -7.49
N VAL A 133 28.62 7.51 -7.06
CA VAL A 133 28.87 6.49 -6.05
C VAL A 133 29.74 5.36 -6.60
N ASN A 134 30.58 4.77 -5.73
CA ASN A 134 31.39 3.62 -6.10
C ASN A 134 30.50 2.40 -6.37
N LYS A 135 30.72 1.70 -7.49
CA LYS A 135 30.00 0.47 -7.84
C LYS A 135 30.22 -0.69 -6.88
N SER A 136 31.28 -0.65 -6.06
CA SER A 136 31.49 -1.64 -5.00
C SER A 136 30.76 -1.30 -3.69
N ASP A 137 30.04 -0.17 -3.62
CA ASP A 137 29.32 0.23 -2.42
C ASP A 137 28.13 -0.74 -2.16
N PRO A 138 28.08 -1.43 -1.01
CA PRO A 138 26.98 -2.34 -0.69
C PRO A 138 25.62 -1.63 -0.59
N ILE A 139 25.58 -0.33 -0.25
CA ILE A 139 24.33 0.43 -0.16
C ILE A 139 23.71 0.61 -1.55
N LEU A 140 24.53 0.86 -2.58
CA LEU A 140 24.04 0.95 -3.96
C LEU A 140 23.36 -0.36 -4.36
N TRP A 141 24.00 -1.51 -4.08
CA TRP A 141 23.43 -2.81 -4.43
C TRP A 141 22.16 -3.12 -3.64
N TRP A 142 22.10 -2.75 -2.37
CA TRP A 142 20.88 -2.89 -1.58
C TRP A 142 19.71 -2.07 -2.16
N LEU A 143 19.97 -0.83 -2.60
CA LEU A 143 18.96 0.01 -3.26
C LEU A 143 18.50 -0.57 -4.60
N VAL A 144 19.45 -1.02 -5.44
CA VAL A 144 19.12 -1.65 -6.72
C VAL A 144 18.31 -2.93 -6.50
N SER A 145 18.69 -3.76 -5.52
CA SER A 145 17.91 -4.94 -5.13
C SER A 145 16.51 -4.57 -4.64
N PHE A 146 16.38 -3.53 -3.82
CA PHE A 146 15.06 -3.04 -3.41
C PHE A 146 14.23 -2.64 -4.63
N ILE A 147 14.76 -1.80 -5.54
CA ILE A 147 14.02 -1.34 -6.71
C ILE A 147 13.60 -2.51 -7.59
N VAL A 148 14.49 -3.47 -7.86
CA VAL A 148 14.19 -4.63 -8.73
C VAL A 148 13.18 -5.59 -8.08
N LEU A 149 13.23 -5.80 -6.77
CA LEU A 149 12.32 -6.73 -6.08
C LEU A 149 10.96 -6.10 -5.75
N PHE A 150 10.93 -4.77 -5.59
CA PHE A 150 9.72 -4.03 -5.27
C PHE A 150 8.86 -3.75 -6.51
N THR A 151 9.49 -3.64 -7.68
CA THR A 151 8.81 -3.32 -8.96
C THR A 151 8.55 -4.58 -9.76
#